data_AF-A0A7S2FYY4-F1
#
_entry.id   AF-A0A7S2FYY4-F1
#
_cell.length_a   1.000
_cell.length_b   1.000
_cell.length_c   1.000
_cell.angle_alpha   90.00
_cell.angle_beta   90.00
_cell.angle_gamma   90.00
#
_symmetry.space_group_name_H-M   'P 1'
#
loop_
_entity.id
_entity.type
_entity.pdbx_description
1 polymer ?
#
loop_
_entity_poly.entity_id
_entity_poly.type
_entity_poly.pdbx_seq_one_letter_code
_entity_poly.pdbx_strand_id
1 'polypeptide(L)'
;EEGDCFVPPDTSFAYVQGLRTLIKEEEQVRTQRKEAFCAMAFDMEALGPSFPSSWRSSVELARHEAPSHPRRLQPRPDYKALAGALTSALAEAMPVFDKCTEDGTRFRVYR
;
A
#
# COMPACT_ATOMS: atom_id res chain seq x y z
N GLU A 1 -15.60 33.05 -15.98
CA GLU A 1 -15.88 31.92 -16.89
C GLU A 1 -15.55 30.54 -16.30
N GLU A 2 -14.75 30.40 -15.24
CA GLU A 2 -14.49 29.10 -14.58
C GLU A 2 -15.60 28.66 -13.59
N GLY A 3 -16.35 29.61 -13.03
CA GLY A 3 -17.41 29.33 -12.04
C GLY A 3 -18.65 28.62 -12.60
N ASP A 4 -18.90 28.69 -13.91
CA ASP A 4 -20.08 28.10 -14.55
C ASP A 4 -19.93 26.59 -14.81
N CYS A 5 -18.73 26.03 -14.62
CA CYS A 5 -18.45 24.60 -14.76
C CYS A 5 -18.67 23.81 -13.45
N PHE A 6 -19.10 24.48 -12.37
CA PHE A 6 -19.33 23.83 -11.09
C PHE A 6 -20.69 23.13 -11.08
N VAL A 7 -20.69 21.85 -11.43
CA VAL A 7 -21.85 20.99 -11.25
C VAL A 7 -21.82 20.47 -9.81
N PRO A 8 -22.84 20.75 -8.98
CA PRO A 8 -22.88 20.22 -7.63
C PRO A 8 -22.99 18.68 -7.70
N PRO A 9 -22.37 17.97 -6.73
CA PRO A 9 -22.52 16.53 -6.66
C PRO A 9 -24.01 16.16 -6.53
N ASP A 10 -24.39 15.01 -7.07
CA ASP A 10 -25.75 14.51 -6.85
C ASP A 10 -26.00 14.38 -5.33
N THR A 11 -27.08 14.99 -4.87
CA THR A 11 -27.50 14.99 -3.46
C THR A 11 -28.81 14.23 -3.28
N SER A 12 -29.26 13.51 -4.31
CA SER A 12 -30.43 12.66 -4.24
C SER A 12 -30.28 11.65 -3.10
N PHE A 13 -31.39 11.38 -2.41
CA PHE A 13 -31.41 10.45 -1.28
C PHE A 13 -30.85 9.08 -1.69
N ALA A 14 -31.23 8.60 -2.88
CA ALA A 14 -30.76 7.32 -3.41
C ALA A 14 -29.24 7.28 -3.59
N TYR A 15 -28.66 8.33 -4.18
CA TYR A 15 -27.21 8.42 -4.38
C TYR A 15 -26.45 8.49 -3.06
N VAL A 16 -26.85 9.40 -2.16
CA VAL A 16 -26.20 9.55 -0.84
C VAL A 16 -26.34 8.28 -0.01
N GLN A 17 -27.48 7.61 -0.07
CA GLN A 17 -27.68 6.33 0.61
C GLN A 17 -26.78 5.24 0.01
N GLY A 18 -26.61 5.20 -1.30
CA GLY A 18 -25.66 4.31 -1.98
C GLY A 18 -24.23 4.53 -1.51
N LEU A 19 -23.77 5.79 -1.44
CA LEU A 19 -22.45 6.14 -0.91
C LEU A 19 -22.27 5.68 0.53
N ARG A 20 -23.28 5.88 1.39
CA ARG A 20 -23.22 5.42 2.79
C ARG A 20 -23.09 3.90 2.90
N THR A 21 -23.76 3.15 2.02
CA THR A 21 -23.64 1.70 1.97
C THR A 21 -22.22 1.30 1.56
N LEU A 22 -21.68 1.89 0.49
CA LEU A 22 -20.32 1.61 0.02
C LEU A 22 -19.26 1.90 1.10
N ILE A 23 -19.39 3.02 1.83
CA ILE A 23 -18.47 3.36 2.93
C ILE A 23 -18.49 2.29 4.03
N LYS A 24 -19.66 1.77 4.38
CA LYS A 24 -19.79 0.71 5.39
C LYS A 24 -19.17 -0.60 4.91
N GLU A 25 -19.37 -0.96 3.65
CA GLU A 25 -18.76 -2.14 3.04
C GLU A 25 -17.22 -2.02 3.03
N GLU A 26 -16.70 -0.85 2.69
CA GLU A 26 -15.25 -0.57 2.73
C GLU A 26 -14.69 -0.72 4.15
N GLU A 27 -15.39 -0.17 5.14
CA GLU A 27 -15.00 -0.28 6.56
C GLU A 27 -15.00 -1.75 7.04
N GLN A 28 -15.99 -2.54 6.59
CA GLN A 28 -16.05 -3.96 6.88
C GLN A 28 -14.86 -4.70 6.26
N VAL A 29 -14.53 -4.44 5.00
CA VAL A 29 -13.36 -5.05 4.32
C VAL A 29 -12.06 -4.66 5.03
N ARG A 30 -11.92 -3.39 5.44
CA ARG A 30 -10.75 -2.92 6.20
C ARG A 30 -10.61 -3.66 7.53
N THR A 31 -11.72 -3.92 8.22
CA THR A 31 -11.72 -4.68 9.48
C THR A 31 -11.33 -6.14 9.25
N GLN A 32 -11.94 -6.80 8.27
CA GLN A 32 -11.62 -8.18 7.91
C GLN A 32 -10.15 -8.35 7.50
N ARG A 33 -9.58 -7.40 6.75
CA ARG A 33 -8.14 -7.42 6.40
C ARG A 33 -7.25 -7.38 7.64
N LYS A 34 -7.57 -6.50 8.60
CA LYS A 34 -6.82 -6.39 9.86
C LYS A 34 -6.89 -7.69 10.65
N GLU A 35 -8.08 -8.26 10.80
CA GLU A 35 -8.28 -9.53 11.49
C GLU A 35 -7.53 -10.67 10.81
N ALA A 36 -7.64 -10.79 9.48
CA ALA A 36 -6.94 -11.81 8.71
C ALA A 36 -5.41 -11.66 8.79
N PHE A 37 -4.90 -10.43 8.79
CA PHE A 37 -3.47 -10.15 8.93
C PHE A 37 -2.94 -10.53 10.33
N CYS A 38 -3.72 -10.26 11.38
CA CYS A 38 -3.34 -10.56 12.76
C CYS A 38 -3.62 -12.01 13.18
N ALA A 39 -4.29 -12.80 12.34
CA ALA A 39 -4.58 -14.19 12.63
C ALA A 39 -3.29 -15.04 12.65
N MET A 40 -3.24 -16.05 13.52
CA MET A 40 -2.09 -16.98 13.57
C MET A 40 -1.90 -17.77 12.27
N ALA A 41 -2.95 -17.89 11.45
CA ALA A 41 -2.93 -18.55 10.15
C ALA A 41 -2.51 -17.62 9.00
N PHE A 42 -2.10 -16.38 9.29
CA PHE A 42 -1.63 -15.47 8.25
C PHE A 42 -0.37 -16.02 7.56
N ASP A 43 -0.43 -16.09 6.24
CA ASP A 43 0.67 -16.52 5.38
C ASP A 43 0.96 -15.41 4.34
N MET A 44 2.22 -14.95 4.32
CA MET A 44 2.70 -13.90 3.42
C MET A 44 2.68 -14.33 1.95
N GLU A 45 2.77 -15.63 1.67
CA GLU A 45 2.80 -16.19 0.32
C GLU A 45 1.38 -16.55 -0.19
N ALA A 46 0.46 -16.85 0.73
CA ALA A 46 -0.91 -17.26 0.43
C ALA A 46 -1.95 -16.24 0.91
N LEU A 47 -1.82 -15.00 0.44
CA LEU A 47 -2.73 -13.91 0.81
C LEU A 47 -4.17 -14.18 0.35
N GLY A 48 -5.08 -14.17 1.33
CA GLY A 48 -6.51 -14.38 1.13
C GLY A 48 -7.18 -13.32 0.22
N PRO A 49 -8.45 -13.55 -0.18
CA PRO A 49 -9.15 -12.70 -1.15
C PRO A 49 -9.43 -11.28 -0.66
N SER A 50 -9.30 -11.04 0.64
CA SER A 50 -9.45 -9.71 1.23
C SER A 50 -8.29 -8.78 0.85
N PHE A 51 -7.12 -9.29 0.48
CA PHE A 51 -5.96 -8.46 0.10
C PHE A 51 -5.93 -8.16 -1.40
N PRO A 52 -5.28 -7.05 -1.81
CA PRO A 52 -5.09 -6.73 -3.22
C PRO A 52 -4.44 -7.89 -3.98
N SER A 53 -4.97 -8.21 -5.16
CA SER A 53 -4.41 -9.26 -6.02
C SER A 53 -2.97 -8.95 -6.45
N SER A 54 -2.63 -7.66 -6.55
CA SER A 54 -1.27 -7.16 -6.83
C SER A 54 -0.23 -7.55 -5.78
N TRP A 55 -0.66 -7.98 -4.58
CA TRP A 55 0.25 -8.43 -3.54
C TRP A 55 0.74 -9.86 -3.75
N ARG A 56 -0.01 -10.68 -4.50
CA ARG A 56 0.42 -12.02 -4.88
C ARG A 56 1.61 -11.90 -5.81
N SER A 57 2.56 -12.82 -5.71
CA SER A 57 3.75 -12.85 -6.56
C SER A 57 3.31 -12.71 -8.02
N SER A 58 3.65 -11.57 -8.63
CA SER A 58 3.39 -11.35 -10.04
C SER A 58 4.28 -12.32 -10.77
N VAL A 59 3.69 -13.21 -11.58
CA VAL A 59 4.39 -13.80 -12.73
C VAL A 59 5.17 -12.66 -13.38
N GLU A 60 6.47 -12.86 -13.61
CA GLU A 60 7.42 -11.85 -14.08
C GLU A 60 6.86 -11.10 -15.29
N LEU A 61 6.13 -10.02 -15.05
CA LEU A 61 5.71 -9.10 -16.10
C LEU A 61 6.94 -8.30 -16.44
N ALA A 62 7.56 -8.67 -17.56
CA ALA A 62 8.70 -8.00 -18.16
C ALA A 62 8.49 -6.48 -18.09
N ARG A 63 9.26 -5.82 -17.22
CA ARG A 63 9.21 -4.38 -17.03
C ARG A 63 9.68 -3.74 -18.33
N HIS A 64 8.75 -3.26 -19.15
CA HIS A 64 9.07 -2.25 -20.14
C HIS A 64 9.41 -0.96 -19.38
N GLU A 65 10.67 -0.58 -19.42
CA GLU A 65 11.19 0.66 -18.86
C GLU A 65 10.47 1.85 -19.50
N ALA A 66 9.62 2.54 -18.72
CA ALA A 66 9.26 3.90 -19.05
C ALA A 66 10.49 4.81 -18.81
N PRO A 67 10.73 5.84 -19.62
CA PRO A 67 11.89 6.71 -19.49
C PRO A 67 11.72 7.63 -18.27
N SER A 68 12.05 7.12 -17.08
CA SER A 68 12.28 7.95 -15.91
C SER A 68 13.63 8.64 -16.09
N HIS A 69 13.64 9.98 -16.06
CA HIS A 69 14.89 10.73 -16.10
C HIS A 69 15.76 10.28 -14.91
N PRO A 70 16.98 9.78 -15.13
CA PRO A 70 17.77 9.22 -14.05
C PRO A 70 18.25 10.37 -13.16
N ARG A 71 17.58 10.58 -12.03
CA ARG A 71 18.14 11.37 -10.93
C ARG A 71 19.35 10.58 -10.41
N ARG A 72 20.52 10.89 -10.94
CA ARG A 72 21.77 10.17 -10.69
C ARG A 72 22.13 10.32 -9.21
N LEU A 73 21.84 9.29 -8.43
CA LEU A 73 22.17 9.24 -7.01
C LEU A 73 23.68 9.46 -6.84
N GLN A 74 24.05 10.39 -5.96
CA GLN A 74 25.45 10.67 -5.67
C GLN A 74 25.88 9.86 -4.45
N PRO A 75 27.00 9.12 -4.53
CA PRO A 75 27.51 8.37 -3.38
C PRO A 75 27.96 9.34 -2.28
N ARG A 76 27.58 9.04 -1.03
CA ARG A 76 27.99 9.78 0.17
C ARG A 76 28.96 8.93 1.01
N PRO A 77 30.28 9.01 0.72
CA PRO A 77 31.29 8.15 1.33
C PRO A 77 31.44 8.37 2.84
N ASP A 78 31.08 9.55 3.34
CA ASP A 78 30.99 9.90 4.76
C ASP A 78 30.05 8.99 5.55
N TYR A 79 28.97 8.49 4.92
CA TYR A 79 28.04 7.54 5.55
C TYR A 79 28.51 6.09 5.50
N LYS A 80 29.52 5.75 4.68
CA LYS A 80 30.02 4.36 4.60
C LYS A 80 30.74 3.92 5.86
N ALA A 81 31.40 4.84 6.56
CA ALA A 81 32.03 4.57 7.85
C ALA A 81 30.99 4.28 8.96
N LEU A 82 29.82 4.91 8.87
CA LEU A 82 28.69 4.70 9.78
C LEU A 82 27.82 3.50 9.38
N ALA A 83 27.89 3.08 8.12
CA ALA A 83 27.07 1.99 7.58
C ALA A 83 27.26 0.68 8.36
N GLY A 84 28.49 0.34 8.77
CA GLY A 84 28.76 -0.85 9.56
C GLY A 84 28.00 -0.88 10.89
N ALA A 85 27.96 0.26 11.61
CA ALA A 85 27.20 0.41 12.85
C ALA A 85 25.68 0.43 12.61
N LEU A 86 25.25 0.94 11.46
CA LEU A 86 23.83 1.03 11.08
C LEU A 86 23.28 -0.27 10.49
N THR A 87 24.14 -1.19 10.02
CA THR A 87 23.70 -2.39 9.27
C THR A 87 22.84 -3.30 10.13
N SER A 88 23.25 -3.58 11.38
CA SER A 88 22.47 -4.40 12.30
C SER A 88 21.15 -3.72 12.67
N ALA A 89 21.19 -2.41 12.95
CA ALA A 89 19.98 -1.65 13.26
C ALA A 89 19.00 -1.58 12.07
N LEU A 90 19.51 -1.48 10.84
CA LEU A 90 18.70 -1.54 9.63
C LEU A 90 18.13 -2.94 9.40
N ALA A 91 18.90 -4.00 9.64
CA ALA A 91 18.42 -5.37 9.49
C ALA A 91 17.23 -5.66 10.43
N GLU A 92 17.27 -5.16 11.66
CA GLU A 92 16.15 -5.26 12.63
C GLU A 92 14.99 -4.32 12.30
N ALA A 93 15.28 -3.11 11.79
CA ALA A 93 14.25 -2.12 11.49
C ALA A 93 13.56 -2.31 10.12
N MET A 94 14.11 -3.15 9.24
CA MET A 94 13.54 -3.39 7.92
C MET A 94 12.47 -4.48 7.96
N PRO A 95 11.23 -4.17 7.58
CA PRO A 95 10.17 -5.16 7.53
C PRO A 95 10.45 -6.21 6.44
N VAL A 96 10.28 -7.48 6.77
CA VAL A 96 10.35 -8.61 5.82
C VAL A 96 9.12 -8.67 4.90
N PHE A 97 8.03 -8.04 5.30
CA PHE A 97 6.83 -7.84 4.49
C PHE A 97 6.40 -6.39 4.65
N ASP A 98 6.24 -5.67 3.54
CA ASP A 98 5.81 -4.27 3.55
C ASP A 98 4.98 -3.96 2.32
N LYS A 99 3.66 -3.93 2.50
CA LYS A 99 2.71 -3.71 1.40
C LYS A 99 1.60 -2.73 1.80
N CYS A 100 1.09 -2.00 0.81
CA CYS A 100 0.00 -1.04 0.97
C CYS A 100 -1.22 -1.42 0.13
N THR A 101 -2.41 -1.22 0.67
CA THR A 101 -3.68 -1.35 -0.02
C THR A 101 -4.02 -0.06 -0.78
N GLU A 102 -5.07 -0.10 -1.61
CA GLU A 102 -5.49 1.02 -2.45
C GLU A 102 -5.92 2.25 -1.61
N ASP A 103 -6.49 2.01 -0.43
CA ASP A 103 -6.86 3.05 0.55
C ASP A 103 -5.66 3.55 1.38
N GLY A 104 -4.43 3.11 1.06
CA GLY A 104 -3.20 3.54 1.72
C GLY A 104 -2.89 2.84 3.04
N THR A 105 -3.70 1.86 3.47
CA THR A 105 -3.41 1.08 4.67
C THR A 105 -2.15 0.22 4.46
N ARG A 106 -1.16 0.38 5.34
CA ARG A 106 0.14 -0.28 5.22
C ARG A 106 0.29 -1.40 6.24
N PHE A 107 0.71 -2.57 5.77
CA PHE A 107 0.88 -3.78 6.57
C PHE A 107 2.33 -4.18 6.57
N ARG A 108 2.89 -4.38 7.77
CA ARG A 108 4.31 -4.67 7.97
C ARG A 108 4.54 -5.85 8.89
N VAL A 109 5.46 -6.73 8.52
CA VAL A 109 5.98 -7.80 9.37
C VAL A 109 7.47 -7.54 9.57
N TYR A 110 7.93 -7.60 10.81
CA TYR A 110 9.35 -7.47 11.19
C TYR A 110 9.85 -8.81 11.76
N ARG A 111 11.15 -9.05 11.73
CA ARG A 111 11.80 -10.20 12.35
C ARG A 111 12.83 -9.75 13.38
#